data_AF-A0A661UGD7-F1
#
_entry.id   AF-A0A661UGD7-F1
#
_cell.length_a   1.000
_cell.length_b   1.000
_cell.length_c   1.000
_cell.angle_alpha   90.00
_cell.angle_beta   90.00
_cell.angle_gamma   90.00
#
_symmetry.space_group_name_H-M   'P 1'
#
loop_
_entity.id
_entity.type
_entity.pdbx_description
1 polymer ?
#
loop_
_entity_poly.entity_id
_entity_poly.type
_entity_poly.pdbx_seq_one_letter_code
_entity_poly.pdbx_strand_id
1 'polypeptide(L)'
;QRLARSGANDVLEFLSLLEQGDIEDFRKLASYRKQNEKEATYSKKIEKEDLFLKWNRDAESIRNRVRGLALKPAAIAVFRGNRIKIIEIEILPEKAEKTPGEIVEVRKNAGIIVAGADFNILLKRVQPAGKKIMDSFAFSLGARIKIGEKFSDGY
;
A
#
# COMPACT_ATOMS: atom_id res chain seq x y z
N GLN A 1 -8.50 -9.58 -7.10
CA GLN A 1 -9.06 -10.44 -8.17
C GLN A 1 -8.24 -11.71 -8.40
N ARG A 2 -6.90 -11.66 -8.47
CA ARG A 2 -6.04 -12.85 -8.69
C ARG A 2 -6.32 -14.01 -7.72
N LEU A 3 -6.29 -13.74 -6.41
CA LEU A 3 -6.52 -14.76 -5.38
C LEU A 3 -7.95 -15.31 -5.39
N ALA A 4 -8.96 -14.47 -5.64
CA ALA A 4 -10.34 -14.92 -5.71
C ALA A 4 -10.56 -15.92 -6.87
N ARG A 5 -9.93 -15.68 -8.02
CA ARG A 5 -10.00 -16.57 -9.18
C ARG A 5 -9.23 -17.88 -8.95
N SER A 6 -7.99 -17.79 -8.42
CA SER A 6 -7.21 -18.98 -8.09
C SER A 6 -7.94 -19.83 -7.04
N GLY A 7 -8.33 -19.21 -5.92
CA GLY A 7 -8.98 -19.93 -4.83
C GLY A 7 -10.31 -20.58 -5.23
N ALA A 8 -11.09 -19.97 -6.13
CA ALA A 8 -12.29 -20.61 -6.66
C ALA A 8 -11.95 -21.90 -7.44
N ASN A 9 -10.92 -21.86 -8.29
CA ASN A 9 -10.47 -23.05 -9.02
C ASN A 9 -9.90 -24.10 -8.06
N ASP A 10 -9.06 -23.68 -7.11
CA ASP A 10 -8.41 -24.57 -6.14
C ASP A 10 -9.46 -25.29 -5.27
N VAL A 11 -10.52 -24.59 -4.86
CA VAL A 11 -11.64 -25.17 -4.11
C VAL A 11 -12.47 -26.12 -4.98
N LEU A 12 -12.79 -25.77 -6.23
CA LEU A 12 -13.56 -26.64 -7.13
C LEU A 12 -12.80 -27.90 -7.51
N GLU A 13 -11.49 -27.81 -7.73
CA GLU A 13 -10.61 -28.94 -7.95
C GLU A 13 -10.61 -29.86 -6.73
N PHE A 14 -10.44 -29.28 -5.53
CA PHE A 14 -10.49 -30.03 -4.28
C PHE A 14 -11.84 -30.73 -4.04
N LEU A 15 -12.97 -30.07 -4.32
CA LEU A 15 -14.31 -30.66 -4.19
C LEU A 15 -14.56 -31.79 -5.21
N SER A 16 -14.10 -31.62 -6.45
CA SER A 16 -14.18 -32.68 -7.47
C SER A 16 -13.42 -33.94 -7.05
N LEU A 17 -12.24 -33.78 -6.43
CA LEU A 17 -11.46 -34.88 -5.88
C LEU A 17 -12.16 -35.56 -4.69
N LEU A 18 -12.94 -34.82 -3.90
CA LEU A 18 -13.74 -35.37 -2.81
C LEU A 18 -14.94 -36.18 -3.30
N GLU A 19 -15.63 -35.73 -4.35
CA GLU A 19 -16.83 -36.39 -4.89
C GLU A 19 -16.54 -37.72 -5.60
N GLN A 20 -15.35 -37.87 -6.19
CA GLN A 20 -14.98 -39.07 -6.97
C GLN A 20 -14.69 -40.32 -6.11
N GLY A 21 -14.57 -40.16 -4.79
CA GLY A 21 -14.66 -41.27 -3.82
C GLY A 21 -13.43 -42.18 -3.75
N ASP A 22 -12.65 -42.04 -2.68
CA ASP A 22 -12.64 -42.99 -1.56
C ASP A 22 -11.95 -42.28 -0.39
N ILE A 23 -12.49 -42.36 0.82
CA ILE A 23 -11.91 -41.65 1.98
C ILE A 23 -10.47 -42.15 2.27
N GLU A 24 -10.14 -43.36 1.82
CA GLU A 24 -8.77 -43.90 1.83
C GLU A 24 -7.84 -43.28 0.78
N ASP A 25 -8.33 -42.96 -0.42
CA ASP A 25 -7.55 -42.29 -1.48
C ASP A 25 -7.45 -40.78 -1.26
N PHE A 26 -8.38 -40.18 -0.52
CA PHE A 26 -8.30 -38.77 -0.12
C PHE A 26 -7.02 -38.43 0.67
N ARG A 27 -6.53 -39.35 1.52
CA ARG A 27 -5.22 -39.20 2.22
C ARG A 27 -4.01 -39.28 1.28
N LYS A 28 -4.15 -39.88 0.09
CA LYS A 28 -3.12 -39.92 -0.95
C LYS A 28 -3.20 -38.70 -1.89
N LEU A 29 -4.40 -38.22 -2.22
CA LEU A 29 -4.65 -37.07 -3.11
C LEU A 29 -4.31 -35.72 -2.44
N ALA A 30 -4.74 -35.54 -1.19
CA ALA A 30 -4.30 -34.42 -0.38
C ALA A 30 -3.13 -34.87 0.48
N SER A 31 -1.88 -34.64 0.03
CA SER A 31 -0.72 -34.89 0.88
C SER A 31 -0.83 -33.97 2.11
N TYR A 32 -1.30 -34.49 3.22
CA TYR A 32 -1.37 -33.76 4.48
C TYR A 32 0.05 -33.49 4.96
N ARG A 33 0.53 -32.27 4.72
CA ARG A 33 1.84 -31.82 5.21
C ARG A 33 1.61 -31.06 6.50
N LYS A 34 2.16 -31.58 7.60
CA LYS A 34 2.21 -30.84 8.87
C LYS A 34 2.93 -29.52 8.63
N GLN A 35 2.34 -28.40 9.04
CA GLN A 35 2.97 -27.09 8.94
C GLN A 35 4.23 -27.04 9.80
N ASN A 36 5.28 -26.39 9.31
CA ASN A 36 6.47 -26.14 10.10
C ASN A 36 6.24 -24.94 11.03
N GLU A 37 6.01 -25.20 12.32
CA GLU A 37 5.76 -24.15 13.32
C GLU A 37 6.88 -23.09 13.39
N LYS A 38 8.11 -23.45 13.00
CA LYS A 38 9.24 -22.49 12.96
C LYS A 38 9.14 -21.47 11.82
N GLU A 39 8.36 -21.78 10.78
CA GLU A 39 8.10 -20.89 9.64
C GLU A 39 6.76 -20.15 9.76
N ALA A 40 5.95 -20.48 10.76
CA ALA A 40 4.67 -19.85 10.99
C ALA A 40 4.84 -18.36 11.34
N THR A 41 4.12 -17.49 10.63
CA THR A 41 4.07 -16.06 10.93
C THR A 41 2.63 -15.60 11.06
N TYR A 42 2.37 -14.68 11.98
CA TYR A 42 1.03 -14.16 12.23
C TYR A 42 0.82 -12.83 11.51
N SER A 43 -0.22 -12.76 10.68
CA SER A 43 -0.68 -11.50 10.09
C SER A 43 -1.65 -10.82 11.05
N LYS A 44 -1.25 -9.68 11.60
CA LYS A 44 -2.09 -8.90 12.51
C LYS A 44 -3.22 -8.21 11.74
N LYS A 45 -4.33 -7.96 12.43
CA LYS A 45 -5.39 -7.08 11.94
C LYS A 45 -4.81 -5.68 11.69
N ILE A 46 -5.29 -5.03 10.63
CA ILE A 46 -4.94 -3.64 10.32
C ILE A 46 -5.69 -2.73 11.28
N GLU A 47 -4.95 -1.95 12.07
CA GLU A 47 -5.50 -0.93 12.97
C GLU A 47 -5.48 0.46 12.30
N LYS A 48 -6.11 1.46 12.93
CA LYS A 48 -6.20 2.81 12.36
C LYS A 48 -4.82 3.47 12.23
N GLU A 49 -3.93 3.18 13.16
CA GLU A 49 -2.58 3.72 13.25
C GLU A 49 -1.69 3.17 12.12
N ASP A 50 -1.96 1.94 11.65
CA ASP A 50 -1.24 1.31 10.54
C ASP A 50 -1.50 1.97 9.19
N LEU A 51 -2.52 2.83 9.12
CA LEU A 51 -2.87 3.56 7.90
C LEU A 51 -1.92 4.72 7.64
N PHE A 52 -1.30 5.28 8.67
CA PHE A 52 -0.42 6.44 8.50
C PHE A 52 0.92 6.04 7.89
N LEU A 53 1.31 6.77 6.84
CA LEU A 53 2.61 6.62 6.24
C LEU A 53 3.68 7.12 7.20
N LYS A 54 4.71 6.30 7.38
CA LYS A 54 5.90 6.65 8.14
C LYS A 54 6.98 7.06 7.16
N TRP A 55 7.22 8.36 7.01
CA TRP A 55 8.12 8.88 5.98
C TRP A 55 9.58 8.52 6.26
N ASN A 56 9.90 8.24 7.52
CA ASN A 56 11.22 7.76 7.96
C ASN A 56 11.53 6.30 7.55
N ARG A 57 10.63 5.62 6.83
CA ARG A 57 10.88 4.29 6.26
C ARG A 57 11.51 4.43 4.87
N ASP A 58 12.19 3.37 4.45
CA ASP A 58 12.68 3.26 3.07
C ASP A 58 11.52 3.38 2.07
N ALA A 59 11.83 3.91 0.88
CA ALA A 59 10.83 4.20 -0.14
C ALA A 59 10.08 2.94 -0.59
N GLU A 60 10.74 1.77 -0.57
CA GLU A 60 10.14 0.49 -0.91
C GLU A 60 9.08 0.07 0.10
N SER A 61 9.37 0.22 1.40
CA SER A 61 8.40 0.01 2.48
C SER A 61 7.20 0.94 2.36
N ILE A 62 7.41 2.22 2.03
CA ILE A 62 6.32 3.19 1.80
C ILE A 62 5.47 2.76 0.60
N ARG A 63 6.11 2.39 -0.52
CA ARG A 63 5.42 1.88 -1.72
C ARG A 63 4.60 0.64 -1.43
N ASN A 64 5.17 -0.31 -0.70
CA ASN A 64 4.49 -1.54 -0.33
C ASN A 64 3.34 -1.29 0.65
N ARG A 65 3.46 -0.30 1.54
CA ARG A 65 2.34 0.15 2.40
C ARG A 65 1.19 0.74 1.57
N VAL A 66 1.48 1.64 0.63
CA VAL A 66 0.45 2.22 -0.26
C VAL A 66 -0.25 1.14 -1.06
N ARG A 67 0.50 0.18 -1.63
CA ARG A 67 -0.05 -0.93 -2.41
C ARG A 67 -0.83 -1.94 -1.54
N GLY A 68 -0.33 -2.25 -0.35
CA GLY A 68 -0.95 -3.20 0.56
C GLY A 68 -2.28 -2.71 1.13
N LEU A 69 -2.43 -1.39 1.31
CA LEU A 69 -3.67 -0.77 1.81
C LEU A 69 -4.60 -0.27 0.69
N ALA A 70 -4.29 -0.54 -0.58
CA ALA A 70 -4.83 0.17 -1.73
C ALA A 70 -6.37 0.36 -1.73
N LEU A 71 -6.81 1.57 -2.11
CA LEU A 71 -8.20 2.04 -2.26
C LEU A 71 -9.07 2.05 -0.99
N LYS A 72 -9.12 0.95 -0.24
CA LYS A 72 -9.81 0.83 1.05
C LYS A 72 -9.01 -0.15 1.92
N PRO A 73 -8.45 0.28 3.07
CA PRO A 73 -8.65 1.56 3.75
C PRO A 73 -7.87 2.77 3.17
N ALA A 74 -6.87 2.51 2.32
CA ALA A 74 -5.86 3.43 1.80
C ALA A 74 -4.85 3.92 2.87
N ALA A 75 -3.59 4.09 2.43
CA ALA A 75 -2.58 4.76 3.23
C ALA A 75 -2.90 6.25 3.39
N ILE A 76 -2.51 6.85 4.50
CA ILE A 76 -2.85 8.22 4.88
C ILE A 76 -1.57 8.99 5.18
N ALA A 77 -1.48 10.21 4.65
CA ALA A 77 -0.54 11.23 5.09
C ALA A 77 -1.31 12.43 5.65
N VAL A 78 -0.66 13.24 6.49
CA VAL A 78 -1.25 14.48 7.01
C VAL A 78 -0.57 15.68 6.37
N PHE A 79 -1.35 16.62 5.86
CA PHE A 79 -0.85 17.90 5.33
C PHE A 79 -1.64 19.04 5.95
N ARG A 80 -0.95 19.98 6.63
CA ARG A 80 -1.58 21.10 7.37
C ARG A 80 -2.75 20.64 8.25
N GLY A 81 -2.55 19.57 9.04
CA GLY A 81 -3.57 18.98 9.91
C GLY A 81 -4.69 18.19 9.21
N ASN A 82 -4.73 18.17 7.88
CA ASN A 82 -5.75 17.46 7.11
C ASN A 82 -5.25 16.10 6.64
N ARG A 83 -6.06 15.06 6.83
CA ARG A 83 -5.77 13.71 6.33
C ARG A 83 -5.99 13.64 4.82
N ILE A 84 -5.02 13.08 4.13
CA ILE A 84 -5.04 12.85 2.69
C ILE A 84 -4.70 11.39 2.45
N LYS A 85 -5.55 10.68 1.72
CA LYS A 85 -5.24 9.31 1.32
C LYS A 85 -4.27 9.34 0.15
N ILE A 86 -3.22 8.53 0.25
CA ILE A 86 -2.24 8.30 -0.80
C ILE A 86 -2.64 7.05 -1.56
N ILE A 87 -2.93 7.20 -2.86
CA ILE A 87 -3.54 6.16 -3.68
C ILE A 87 -2.49 5.49 -4.57
N GLU A 88 -1.58 6.28 -5.14
CA GLU A 88 -0.55 5.79 -6.03
C GLU A 88 0.71 6.64 -5.88
N ILE A 89 1.85 5.95 -5.82
CA ILE A 89 3.16 6.56 -5.74
C ILE A 89 4.13 5.87 -6.71
N GLU A 90 5.24 6.54 -6.97
CA GLU A 90 6.37 6.03 -7.72
C GLU A 90 7.66 6.41 -6.98
N ILE A 91 8.63 5.49 -6.93
CA ILE A 91 9.94 5.77 -6.35
C ILE A 91 10.81 6.33 -7.47
N LEU A 92 11.42 7.48 -7.23
CA LEU A 92 12.33 8.10 -8.18
C LEU A 92 13.75 7.56 -7.99
N PRO A 93 14.58 7.52 -9.04
CA PRO A 93 15.96 7.05 -8.94
C PRO A 93 16.87 8.02 -8.17
N GLU A 94 16.42 9.26 -7.99
CA GLU A 94 17.12 10.31 -7.23
C GLU A 94 17.06 10.01 -5.72
N LYS A 95 18.22 10.03 -5.06
CA LYS A 95 18.29 9.92 -3.60
C LYS A 95 17.63 11.13 -2.94
N ALA A 96 17.01 10.89 -1.79
CA ALA A 96 16.46 11.96 -0.98
C ALA A 96 17.59 12.72 -0.27
N GLU A 97 17.62 14.05 -0.43
CA GLU A 97 18.57 14.95 0.24
C GLU A 97 17.91 15.83 1.31
N LYS A 98 16.58 15.79 1.38
CA LYS A 98 15.76 16.59 2.30
C LYS A 98 15.22 15.75 3.44
N THR A 99 14.59 16.42 4.40
CA THR A 99 13.98 15.71 5.53
C THR A 99 12.89 14.78 5.01
N PRO A 100 12.78 13.55 5.53
CA PRO A 100 11.67 12.68 5.18
C PRO A 100 10.31 13.37 5.40
N GLY A 101 9.42 13.25 4.41
CA GLY A 101 8.12 13.90 4.38
C GLY A 101 8.14 15.32 3.78
N GLU A 102 9.31 15.90 3.50
CA GLU A 102 9.44 17.24 2.91
C GLU A 102 9.10 17.24 1.41
N ILE A 103 8.32 18.23 1.00
CA ILE A 103 7.96 18.45 -0.39
C ILE A 103 9.14 19.10 -1.11
N VAL A 104 9.74 18.33 -2.01
CA VAL A 104 10.94 18.73 -2.76
C VAL A 104 10.56 19.50 -4.02
N GLU A 105 9.52 19.03 -4.72
CA GLU A 105 9.14 19.56 -6.02
C GLU A 105 7.66 19.30 -6.32
N VAL A 106 7.06 20.12 -7.18
CA VAL A 106 5.75 19.86 -7.77
C VAL A 106 5.92 19.86 -9.29
N ARG A 107 5.86 18.67 -9.90
CA ARG A 107 6.01 18.49 -11.35
C ARG A 107 4.66 18.57 -12.05
N LYS A 108 4.54 19.52 -12.98
CA LYS A 108 3.32 19.71 -13.80
C LYS A 108 2.94 18.41 -14.50
N ASN A 109 1.67 18.03 -14.38
CA ASN A 109 1.09 16.80 -14.94
C ASN A 109 1.70 15.47 -14.45
N ALA A 110 2.62 15.49 -13.48
CA ALA A 110 3.21 14.28 -12.91
C ALA A 110 2.84 14.10 -11.44
N GLY A 111 3.00 15.14 -10.62
CA GLY A 111 2.58 15.11 -9.22
C GLY A 111 3.48 15.87 -8.25
N ILE A 112 3.35 15.52 -6.97
CA ILE A 112 4.11 16.10 -5.86
C ILE A 112 5.25 15.13 -5.51
N ILE A 113 6.47 15.64 -5.43
CA ILE A 113 7.64 14.87 -5.01
C ILE A 113 7.91 15.16 -3.55
N VAL A 114 8.02 14.10 -2.77
CA VAL A 114 8.28 14.12 -1.34
C VAL A 114 9.54 13.33 -1.06
N ALA A 115 10.43 13.86 -0.22
CA ALA A 115 11.61 13.14 0.21
C ALA A 115 11.21 11.94 1.08
N GLY A 116 11.69 10.75 0.73
CA GLY A 116 11.68 9.58 1.61
C GLY A 116 12.91 9.56 2.52
N ALA A 117 13.13 8.45 3.22
CA ALA A 117 14.33 8.25 4.02
C ALA A 117 15.61 8.00 3.17
N ASP A 118 15.44 7.43 1.97
CA ASP A 118 16.52 7.01 1.08
C ASP A 118 16.35 7.57 -0.34
N PHE A 119 15.16 7.47 -0.93
CA PHE A 119 14.83 7.96 -2.27
C PHE A 119 13.68 8.96 -2.27
N ASN A 120 13.63 9.81 -3.29
CA ASN A 120 12.48 10.68 -3.53
C ASN A 120 11.27 9.85 -3.99
N ILE A 121 10.09 10.27 -3.56
CA ILE A 121 8.82 9.60 -3.82
C ILE A 121 7.88 10.56 -4.53
N LEU A 122 7.50 10.21 -5.76
CA LEU A 122 6.45 10.90 -6.50
C LEU A 122 5.08 10.40 -6.04
N LEU A 123 4.31 11.27 -5.41
CA LEU A 123 2.88 11.06 -5.20
C LEU A 123 2.17 11.31 -6.53
N LYS A 124 1.52 10.29 -7.10
CA LYS A 124 0.80 10.44 -8.38
C LYS A 124 -0.67 10.77 -8.16
N ARG A 125 -1.35 9.97 -7.33
CA ARG A 125 -2.79 10.12 -7.04
C ARG A 125 -3.05 10.19 -5.55
N VAL A 126 -3.91 11.13 -5.18
CA VAL A 126 -4.31 11.38 -3.80
C VAL A 126 -5.82 11.54 -3.69
N GLN A 127 -6.35 11.39 -2.48
CA GLN A 127 -7.74 11.69 -2.17
C GLN A 127 -7.81 12.53 -0.90
N PRO A 128 -7.99 13.86 -1.03
CA PRO A 128 -8.31 14.73 0.09
C PRO A 128 -9.66 14.36 0.73
N ALA A 129 -9.82 14.67 2.01
CA ALA A 129 -11.07 14.44 2.72
C ALA A 129 -12.28 15.07 2.00
N GLY A 130 -13.36 14.29 1.81
CA GLY A 130 -14.57 14.73 1.13
C GLY A 130 -14.45 14.95 -0.38
N LYS A 131 -13.33 14.59 -1.01
CA LYS A 131 -13.12 14.73 -2.46
C LYS A 131 -12.98 13.36 -3.15
N LYS A 132 -13.12 13.38 -4.49
CA LYS A 132 -12.78 12.23 -5.34
C LYS A 132 -11.26 12.06 -5.41
N ILE A 133 -10.81 10.85 -5.77
CA ILE A 133 -9.41 10.61 -6.13
C ILE A 133 -9.04 11.54 -7.30
N MET A 134 -7.87 12.16 -7.22
CA MET A 134 -7.37 13.11 -8.21
C MET A 134 -5.85 13.03 -8.34
N ASP A 135 -5.32 13.60 -9.41
CA ASP A 135 -3.88 13.82 -9.57
C ASP A 135 -3.36 14.70 -8.45
N SER A 136 -2.22 14.33 -7.88
CA SER A 136 -1.59 15.10 -6.80
C SER A 136 -1.14 16.48 -7.26
N PHE A 137 -0.86 16.66 -8.56
CA PHE A 137 -0.63 17.97 -9.16
C PHE A 137 -1.89 18.85 -9.12
N ALA A 138 -3.08 18.31 -9.42
CA ALA A 138 -4.32 19.07 -9.30
C ALA A 138 -4.61 19.45 -7.83
N PHE A 139 -4.32 18.53 -6.90
CA PHE A 139 -4.38 18.81 -5.48
C PHE A 139 -3.43 19.94 -5.06
N SER A 140 -2.19 19.97 -5.57
CA SER A 140 -1.19 20.98 -5.19
C SER A 140 -1.61 22.40 -5.56
N LEU A 141 -2.32 22.57 -6.69
CA LEU A 141 -2.88 23.85 -7.14
C LEU A 141 -3.97 24.34 -6.19
N GLY A 142 -4.91 23.47 -5.83
CA GLY A 142 -6.02 23.82 -4.92
C GLY A 142 -5.54 24.07 -3.49
N ALA A 143 -4.60 23.26 -3.01
CA ALA A 143 -4.05 23.39 -1.65
C ALA A 143 -2.97 24.48 -1.52
N ARG A 144 -2.50 25.04 -2.65
CA ARG A 144 -1.41 26.03 -2.72
C ARG A 144 -0.19 25.54 -1.94
N ILE A 145 0.31 24.37 -2.35
CA ILE A 145 1.49 23.75 -1.76
C ILE A 145 2.72 24.63 -2.00
N LYS A 146 3.57 24.74 -0.98
CA LYS A 146 4.89 25.37 -1.06
C LYS A 146 5.97 24.30 -0.89
N ILE A 147 7.04 24.43 -1.67
CA ILE A 147 8.25 23.62 -1.50
C ILE A 147 8.81 23.86 -0.10
N GLY A 148 9.28 22.79 0.55
CA GLY A 148 9.76 22.81 1.94
C GLY A 148 8.68 22.56 2.99
N GLU A 149 7.38 22.59 2.63
CA GLU A 149 6.33 22.08 3.52
C GLU A 149 6.44 20.56 3.66
N LYS A 150 5.80 20.00 4.70
CA LYS A 150 5.92 18.58 5.04
C LYS A 150 4.57 17.88 5.08
N PHE A 151 4.56 16.65 4.57
CA PHE A 151 3.59 15.64 4.97
C PHE A 151 4.08 14.95 6.24
N SER A 152 3.21 14.81 7.24
CA SER A 152 3.57 14.17 8.51
C SER A 152 2.90 12.80 8.70
N ASP A 153 3.50 12.04 9.62
CA ASP A 153 3.26 10.62 9.90
C ASP A 153 2.04 10.37 10.80
N GLY A 154 1.14 11.35 10.93
CA GLY A 154 -0.10 11.20 11.70
C GLY A 154 0.04 11.39 13.20
N TYR A 155 0.79 12.39 13.66
CA TYR A 155 0.64 13.07 14.97
C TYR A 155 1.09 14.52 14.83
#